data_AF-A0A9P7AH88-F1
#
_entry.id   AF-A0A9P7AH88-F1
#
_cell.length_a   1.000
_cell.length_b   1.000
_cell.length_c   1.000
_cell.angle_alpha   90.00
_cell.angle_beta   90.00
_cell.angle_gamma   90.00
#
_symmetry.space_group_name_H-M   'P 1'
#
loop_
_entity.id
_entity.type
_entity.pdbx_description
1 polymer ?
#
loop_
_entity_poly.entity_id
_entity_poly.type
_entity_poly.pdbx_seq_one_letter_code
_entity_poly.pdbx_strand_id
1 'polypeptide(L)'
;MSAPSKLTRVEQQAANKPPSLTAGEISPEVFRAWEMGCRQFFMHKEIPEGEMVKKVAWGMQEPIIQDWYLNDQDRFNKLSFADYIKEVHAYWLPADWADSVRQKMLSSTQGQKPFNEWAVEVQSKNTLLRDSTLHLNDTNLKYHLESHMHPDLAAEYRTEQITETNLRKWIEKVRLLDEKRLRHLAKHKEAAEAAWRAKRGETTTDRRLASSSCFNSKAGQTTSSSTSSKPFTRLPPLTDDERQLLRDNEGCFKCREPFVHHSSSNCSKGFPDGATYKSLTAASVAAKKGRKGTTTVAAVGIQDTVAVVMPSAALGDGTDSGEECVVLQ
;
A
#
# COMPACT_ATOMS: atom_id res chain seq x y z
N MET A 1 -0.82 -12.31 -22.08
CA MET A 1 -0.65 -11.12 -21.21
C MET A 1 -2.00 -10.84 -20.57
N SER A 2 -2.16 -11.08 -19.27
CA SER A 2 -3.43 -10.79 -18.58
C SER A 2 -3.65 -9.28 -18.56
N ALA A 3 -4.74 -8.82 -19.17
CA ALA A 3 -5.19 -7.44 -19.01
C ALA A 3 -5.42 -7.16 -17.50
N PRO A 4 -5.18 -5.95 -17.01
CA PRO A 4 -5.52 -5.61 -15.64
C PRO A 4 -7.04 -5.74 -15.48
N SER A 5 -7.48 -6.69 -14.64
CA SER A 5 -8.90 -6.84 -14.28
C SER A 5 -9.40 -5.50 -13.75
N LYS A 6 -10.43 -4.95 -14.41
CA LYS A 6 -11.13 -3.77 -13.90
C LYS A 6 -11.90 -4.21 -12.65
N LEU A 7 -11.57 -3.59 -11.52
CA LEU A 7 -12.31 -3.81 -10.27
C LEU A 7 -13.70 -3.21 -10.41
N THR A 8 -14.72 -4.04 -10.20
CA THR A 8 -16.10 -3.56 -10.11
C THR A 8 -16.26 -2.65 -8.91
N ARG A 9 -16.95 -1.53 -9.12
CA ARG A 9 -17.29 -0.56 -8.07
C ARG A 9 -18.78 -0.27 -8.06
N VAL A 10 -19.31 -0.13 -6.85
CA VAL A 10 -20.66 0.41 -6.60
C VAL A 10 -20.58 1.92 -6.45
N GLU A 11 -21.40 2.63 -7.21
CA GLU A 11 -21.51 4.09 -7.19
C GLU A 11 -22.94 4.50 -6.86
N GLN A 12 -23.11 5.46 -5.97
CA GLN A 12 -24.42 6.03 -5.65
C GLN A 12 -24.24 7.53 -5.42
N GLN A 13 -24.79 8.34 -6.32
CA GLN A 13 -24.64 9.80 -6.26
C GLN A 13 -25.32 10.42 -5.03
N ALA A 14 -26.46 9.86 -4.64
CA ALA A 14 -27.23 10.28 -3.47
C ALA A 14 -28.14 9.14 -3.02
N ALA A 15 -28.54 9.14 -1.74
CA ALA A 15 -29.42 8.12 -1.18
C ALA A 15 -30.78 8.00 -1.91
N ASN A 16 -31.19 9.05 -2.63
CA ASN A 16 -32.43 9.09 -3.39
C ASN A 16 -32.26 8.70 -4.88
N LYS A 17 -31.07 8.22 -5.28
CA LYS A 17 -30.77 7.67 -6.61
C LYS A 17 -30.46 6.18 -6.49
N PRO A 18 -30.84 5.37 -7.49
CA PRO A 18 -30.47 3.96 -7.49
C PRO A 18 -28.94 3.83 -7.57
N PRO A 19 -28.34 2.83 -6.90
CA PRO A 19 -26.92 2.56 -7.05
C PRO A 19 -26.63 1.96 -8.44
N SER A 20 -25.46 2.27 -8.97
CA SER A 20 -24.91 1.63 -10.16
C SER A 20 -23.75 0.71 -9.80
N LEU A 21 -23.75 -0.48 -10.38
CA LEU A 21 -22.67 -1.45 -10.35
C LEU A 21 -21.94 -1.36 -11.68
N THR A 22 -20.71 -0.83 -11.66
CA THR A 22 -19.88 -0.68 -12.88
C THR A 22 -19.47 -2.03 -13.46
N ALA A 23 -19.03 -2.06 -14.72
CA ALA A 23 -18.53 -3.28 -15.36
C ALA A 23 -17.18 -3.73 -14.76
N GLY A 24 -16.99 -5.04 -14.56
CA GLY A 24 -15.77 -5.60 -13.97
C GLY A 24 -15.92 -6.97 -13.30
N GLU A 25 -14.92 -7.34 -12.49
CA GLU A 25 -14.96 -8.59 -11.71
C GLU A 25 -16.03 -8.54 -10.60
N ILE A 26 -16.96 -9.49 -10.63
CA ILE A 26 -18.07 -9.58 -9.69
C ILE A 26 -17.64 -10.40 -8.48
N SER A 27 -17.83 -9.86 -7.27
CA SER A 27 -17.57 -10.57 -6.01
C SER A 27 -18.78 -10.49 -5.07
N PRO A 28 -18.87 -11.40 -4.07
CA PRO A 28 -19.93 -11.35 -3.06
C PRO A 28 -19.98 -10.01 -2.30
N GLU A 29 -18.82 -9.42 -2.00
CA GLU A 29 -18.69 -8.12 -1.33
C GLU A 29 -19.27 -6.99 -2.18
N VAL A 30 -19.00 -7.03 -3.49
CA VAL A 30 -19.46 -6.05 -4.45
C VAL A 30 -20.99 -6.12 -4.60
N PHE A 31 -21.57 -7.31 -4.75
CA PHE A 31 -23.02 -7.46 -4.78
C PHE A 31 -23.67 -7.03 -3.47
N ARG A 32 -23.04 -7.34 -2.32
CA ARG A 32 -23.55 -6.90 -1.03
C ARG A 32 -23.58 -5.38 -0.92
N ALA A 33 -22.54 -4.70 -1.38
CA ALA A 33 -22.49 -3.24 -1.38
C ALA A 33 -23.59 -2.64 -2.28
N TRP A 34 -23.83 -3.23 -3.44
CA TRP A 34 -24.90 -2.81 -4.35
C TRP A 34 -26.28 -3.04 -3.74
N GLU A 35 -26.52 -4.22 -3.17
CA GLU A 35 -27.75 -4.59 -2.47
C GLU A 35 -28.05 -3.60 -1.33
N MET A 36 -27.05 -3.23 -0.53
CA MET A 36 -27.19 -2.23 0.52
C MET A 36 -27.58 -0.85 -0.04
N GLY A 37 -26.96 -0.42 -1.14
CA GLY A 37 -27.35 0.82 -1.82
C GLY A 37 -28.79 0.78 -2.35
N CYS A 38 -29.24 -0.36 -2.85
CA CYS A 38 -30.62 -0.56 -3.32
C CYS A 38 -31.60 -0.42 -2.16
N ARG A 39 -31.33 -1.09 -1.03
CA ARG A 39 -32.16 -1.00 0.18
C ARG A 39 -32.24 0.45 0.71
N GLN A 40 -31.13 1.18 0.71
CA GLN A 40 -31.12 2.59 1.09
C GLN A 40 -31.99 3.43 0.15
N PHE A 41 -31.88 3.20 -1.16
CA PHE A 41 -32.70 3.87 -2.17
C PHE A 41 -34.18 3.56 -2.00
N PHE A 42 -34.56 2.30 -1.77
CA PHE A 42 -35.95 1.89 -1.53
C PHE A 42 -36.53 2.55 -0.29
N MET A 43 -35.77 2.60 0.81
CA MET A 43 -36.21 3.29 2.02
C MET A 43 -36.41 4.78 1.79
N HIS A 44 -35.48 5.45 1.11
CA HIS A 44 -35.56 6.90 0.90
C HIS A 44 -36.67 7.30 -0.10
N LYS A 45 -36.97 6.43 -1.06
CA LYS A 45 -37.99 6.68 -2.09
C LYS A 45 -39.34 6.03 -1.80
N GLU A 46 -39.45 5.29 -0.70
CA GLU A 46 -40.65 4.55 -0.32
C GLU A 46 -41.16 3.67 -1.47
N ILE A 47 -40.25 2.95 -2.12
CA ILE A 47 -40.56 2.16 -3.32
C ILE A 47 -41.39 0.92 -2.91
N PRO A 48 -42.56 0.69 -3.54
CA PRO A 48 -43.35 -0.52 -3.30
C PRO A 48 -42.58 -1.79 -3.67
N GLU A 49 -42.81 -2.89 -2.94
CA GLU A 49 -42.08 -4.14 -3.09
C GLU A 49 -42.11 -4.70 -4.53
N GLY A 50 -43.27 -4.68 -5.19
CA GLY A 50 -43.43 -5.14 -6.58
C GLY A 50 -42.78 -4.26 -7.65
N GLU A 51 -42.23 -3.10 -7.27
CA GLU A 51 -41.53 -2.19 -8.18
C GLU A 51 -40.02 -2.13 -7.91
N MET A 52 -39.53 -2.73 -6.82
CA MET A 52 -38.13 -2.61 -6.39
C MET A 52 -37.16 -3.07 -7.48
N VAL A 53 -37.35 -4.28 -8.03
CA VAL A 53 -36.47 -4.87 -9.05
C VAL A 53 -36.41 -3.99 -10.30
N LYS A 54 -37.57 -3.58 -10.82
CA LYS A 54 -37.70 -2.69 -11.99
C LYS A 54 -36.89 -1.40 -11.84
N LYS A 55 -36.81 -0.86 -10.62
CA LYS A 55 -36.15 0.42 -10.34
C LYS A 55 -34.64 0.32 -10.21
N VAL A 56 -34.08 -0.86 -9.95
CA VAL A 56 -32.64 -1.01 -9.71
C VAL A 56 -31.94 -1.94 -10.68
N ALA A 57 -32.62 -2.85 -11.38
CA ALA A 57 -31.98 -3.83 -12.27
C ALA A 57 -31.06 -3.17 -13.31
N TRP A 58 -31.51 -2.06 -13.91
CA TRP A 58 -30.71 -1.24 -14.84
C TRP A 58 -29.47 -0.58 -14.23
N GLY A 59 -29.37 -0.54 -12.90
CA GLY A 59 -28.18 -0.13 -12.19
C GLY A 59 -27.01 -1.09 -12.35
N MET A 60 -27.24 -2.35 -12.76
CA MET A 60 -26.17 -3.27 -13.14
C MET A 60 -25.67 -2.91 -14.54
N GLN A 61 -24.46 -2.36 -14.66
CA GLN A 61 -23.95 -1.80 -15.91
C GLN A 61 -23.12 -2.78 -16.74
N GLU A 62 -22.84 -3.97 -16.20
CA GLU A 62 -22.16 -5.03 -16.93
C GLU A 62 -23.09 -5.55 -18.05
N PRO A 63 -22.71 -5.43 -19.35
CA PRO A 63 -23.62 -5.72 -20.47
C PRO A 63 -24.21 -7.13 -20.42
N ILE A 64 -23.42 -8.13 -20.05
CA ILE A 64 -23.90 -9.52 -19.95
C ILE A 64 -24.95 -9.70 -18.86
N ILE A 65 -24.92 -8.89 -17.79
CA ILE A 65 -25.95 -8.89 -16.75
C ILE A 65 -27.23 -8.22 -17.26
N GLN A 66 -27.08 -7.14 -18.04
CA GLN A 66 -28.23 -6.46 -18.65
C GLN A 66 -28.94 -7.36 -19.65
N ASP A 67 -28.19 -8.05 -20.51
CA ASP A 67 -28.76 -9.01 -21.47
C ASP A 67 -29.48 -10.16 -20.76
N TRP A 68 -28.87 -10.71 -19.70
CA TRP A 68 -29.51 -11.72 -18.85
C TRP A 68 -30.82 -11.24 -18.25
N TYR A 69 -30.85 -10.01 -17.71
CA TYR A 69 -32.07 -9.41 -17.18
C TYR A 69 -33.12 -9.17 -18.28
N LEU A 70 -32.71 -8.68 -19.46
CA LEU A 70 -33.61 -8.39 -20.57
C LEU A 70 -34.30 -9.64 -21.13
N ASN A 71 -33.58 -10.75 -21.20
CA ASN A 71 -34.11 -12.03 -21.69
C ASN A 71 -35.29 -12.55 -20.86
N ASP A 72 -35.32 -12.21 -19.57
CA ASP A 72 -36.30 -12.71 -18.59
C ASP A 72 -37.00 -11.57 -17.82
N GLN A 73 -37.04 -10.37 -18.41
CA GLN A 73 -37.39 -9.13 -17.72
C GLN A 73 -38.76 -9.21 -17.02
N ASP A 74 -39.77 -9.75 -17.68
CA ASP A 74 -41.13 -9.87 -17.13
C ASP A 74 -41.20 -10.82 -15.92
N ARG A 75 -40.34 -11.85 -15.90
CA ARG A 75 -40.23 -12.79 -14.79
C ARG A 75 -39.52 -12.13 -13.61
N PHE A 76 -38.35 -11.52 -13.85
CA PHE A 76 -37.59 -10.83 -12.80
C PHE A 76 -38.38 -9.69 -12.15
N ASN A 77 -39.14 -8.94 -12.94
CA ASN A 77 -39.94 -7.82 -12.45
C ASN A 77 -41.12 -8.20 -11.57
N LYS A 78 -41.47 -9.49 -11.50
CA LYS A 78 -42.49 -10.03 -10.59
C LYS A 78 -41.90 -10.57 -9.29
N LEU A 79 -40.57 -10.72 -9.21
CA LEU A 79 -39.91 -11.22 -8.02
C LEU A 79 -39.89 -10.17 -6.92
N SER A 80 -39.90 -10.64 -5.67
CA SER A 80 -39.45 -9.82 -4.56
C SER A 80 -37.98 -9.45 -4.77
N PHE A 81 -37.53 -8.32 -4.19
CA PHE A 81 -36.12 -7.96 -4.26
C PHE A 81 -35.22 -9.05 -3.65
N ALA A 82 -35.68 -9.73 -2.60
CA ALA A 82 -34.93 -10.82 -1.98
C ALA A 82 -34.75 -12.02 -2.92
N ASP A 83 -35.79 -12.41 -3.65
CA ASP A 83 -35.70 -13.55 -4.58
C ASP A 83 -34.89 -13.19 -5.83
N TYR A 84 -34.99 -11.96 -6.31
CA TYR A 84 -34.11 -11.46 -7.37
C TYR A 84 -32.62 -11.54 -6.97
N ILE A 85 -32.26 -11.12 -5.75
CA ILE A 85 -30.88 -11.22 -5.26
C ILE A 85 -30.39 -12.67 -5.17
N LYS A 86 -31.25 -13.61 -4.77
CA LYS A 86 -30.89 -15.04 -4.77
C LYS A 86 -30.56 -15.54 -6.18
N GLU A 87 -31.35 -15.18 -7.19
CA GLU A 87 -31.07 -15.56 -8.57
C GLU A 87 -29.80 -14.90 -9.11
N VAL A 88 -29.57 -13.63 -8.80
CA VAL A 88 -28.32 -12.93 -9.14
C VAL A 88 -27.12 -13.66 -8.54
N HIS A 89 -27.16 -14.01 -7.25
CA HIS A 89 -26.08 -14.75 -6.60
C HIS A 89 -25.88 -16.14 -7.22
N ALA A 90 -26.95 -16.86 -7.52
CA ALA A 90 -26.87 -18.20 -8.09
C ALA A 90 -26.29 -18.23 -9.50
N TYR A 91 -26.56 -17.19 -10.30
CA TYR A 91 -26.10 -17.12 -11.69
C TYR A 91 -24.70 -16.51 -11.83
N TRP A 92 -24.40 -15.46 -11.07
CA TRP A 92 -23.20 -14.63 -11.27
C TRP A 92 -22.04 -14.93 -10.32
N LEU A 93 -22.28 -15.65 -9.21
CA LEU A 93 -21.21 -16.08 -8.32
C LEU A 93 -20.81 -17.54 -8.61
N PRO A 94 -19.53 -17.90 -8.44
CA PRO A 94 -19.10 -19.31 -8.49
C PRO A 94 -19.92 -20.18 -7.55
N ALA A 95 -20.23 -21.42 -7.93
CA ALA A 95 -21.07 -22.31 -7.11
C ALA A 95 -20.55 -22.53 -5.68
N ASP A 96 -19.24 -22.43 -5.48
CA ASP A 96 -18.53 -22.58 -4.21
C ASP A 96 -18.24 -21.25 -3.51
N TRP A 97 -18.84 -20.13 -3.94
CA TRP A 97 -18.54 -18.80 -3.40
C TRP A 97 -18.71 -18.73 -1.88
N ALA A 98 -19.77 -19.36 -1.36
CA ALA A 98 -20.08 -19.35 0.06
C ALA A 98 -19.06 -20.16 0.87
N ASP A 99 -18.63 -21.31 0.35
CA ASP A 99 -17.56 -22.11 0.93
C ASP A 99 -16.23 -21.37 0.90
N SER A 100 -15.90 -20.73 -0.23
CA SER A 100 -14.71 -19.90 -0.39
C SER A 100 -14.68 -18.74 0.62
N VAL A 101 -15.80 -18.02 0.80
CA VAL A 101 -15.92 -16.95 1.82
C VAL A 101 -15.78 -17.51 3.23
N ARG A 102 -16.42 -18.65 3.53
CA ARG A 102 -16.34 -19.30 4.84
C ARG A 102 -14.92 -19.76 5.15
N GLN A 103 -14.23 -20.38 4.20
CA GLN A 103 -12.84 -20.79 4.36
C GLN A 103 -11.94 -19.59 4.65
N LYS A 104 -12.05 -18.51 3.86
CA LYS A 104 -11.31 -17.25 4.09
C LYS A 104 -11.61 -16.64 5.46
N MET A 105 -12.84 -16.76 5.94
CA MET A 105 -13.22 -16.30 7.28
C MET A 105 -12.58 -17.17 8.36
N LEU A 106 -12.73 -18.50 8.28
CA LEU A 106 -12.24 -19.43 9.29
C LEU A 106 -10.70 -19.52 9.33
N SER A 107 -10.01 -19.23 8.23
CA SER A 107 -8.55 -19.14 8.19
C SER A 107 -8.02 -17.78 8.68
N SER A 108 -8.90 -16.82 8.97
CA SER A 108 -8.51 -15.48 9.41
C SER A 108 -8.01 -15.52 10.85
N THR A 109 -6.88 -14.87 11.11
CA THR A 109 -6.33 -14.67 12.47
C THR A 109 -6.09 -13.20 12.72
N GLN A 110 -6.11 -12.76 13.98
CA GLN A 110 -5.84 -11.36 14.33
C GLN A 110 -4.50 -10.86 13.76
N GLY A 111 -3.46 -11.71 13.80
CA GLY A 111 -2.12 -11.32 13.40
C GLY A 111 -1.66 -10.07 14.14
N GLN A 112 -1.12 -9.09 13.41
CA GLN A 112 -0.65 -7.82 13.99
C GLN A 112 -1.71 -6.71 14.00
N LYS A 113 -2.94 -7.00 13.55
CA LYS A 113 -4.02 -6.01 13.50
C LYS A 113 -4.59 -5.75 14.91
N PRO A 114 -5.13 -4.54 15.15
CA PRO A 114 -6.04 -4.32 16.26
C PRO A 114 -7.20 -5.32 16.25
N PHE A 115 -7.58 -5.83 17.42
CA PHE A 115 -8.60 -6.86 17.57
C PHE A 115 -9.95 -6.42 16.97
N ASN A 116 -10.35 -5.16 17.19
CA ASN A 116 -11.61 -4.64 16.67
C ASN A 116 -11.65 -4.61 15.14
N GLU A 117 -10.57 -4.24 14.49
CA GLU A 117 -10.48 -4.19 13.03
C GLU A 117 -10.62 -5.59 12.44
N TRP A 118 -9.88 -6.56 12.98
CA TRP A 118 -10.00 -7.96 12.60
C TRP A 118 -11.40 -8.55 12.90
N ALA A 119 -11.97 -8.25 14.07
CA ALA A 119 -13.30 -8.74 14.44
C ALA A 119 -14.38 -8.21 13.47
N VAL A 120 -14.29 -6.95 13.05
CA VAL A 120 -15.18 -6.37 12.03
C VAL A 120 -15.00 -7.06 10.68
N GLU A 121 -13.76 -7.36 10.26
CA GLU A 121 -13.51 -8.12 9.02
C GLU A 121 -14.16 -9.51 9.05
N VAL A 122 -14.06 -10.22 10.18
CA VAL A 122 -14.71 -11.53 10.37
C VAL A 122 -16.24 -11.40 10.34
N GLN A 123 -16.80 -10.42 11.06
CA GLN A 123 -18.25 -10.17 11.07
C GLN A 123 -18.77 -9.77 9.68
N SER A 124 -18.00 -9.01 8.92
CA SER A 124 -18.31 -8.63 7.55
C SER A 124 -18.42 -9.86 6.65
N LYS A 125 -17.42 -10.75 6.67
CA LYS A 125 -17.46 -12.02 5.93
C LYS A 125 -18.62 -12.90 6.37
N ASN A 126 -18.89 -13.01 7.67
CA ASN A 126 -20.02 -13.78 8.16
C ASN A 126 -21.37 -13.21 7.69
N THR A 127 -21.47 -11.89 7.53
CA THR A 127 -22.67 -11.22 7.03
C THR A 127 -22.96 -11.58 5.57
N LEU A 128 -21.94 -11.80 4.74
CA LEU A 128 -22.12 -12.29 3.37
C LEU A 128 -22.78 -13.67 3.33
N LEU A 129 -22.63 -14.45 4.40
CA LEU A 129 -23.16 -15.81 4.51
C LEU A 129 -24.59 -15.87 5.10
N ARG A 130 -25.22 -14.73 5.45
CA ARG A 130 -26.46 -14.69 6.26
C ARG A 130 -27.61 -15.53 5.70
N ASP A 131 -27.73 -15.65 4.38
CA ASP A 131 -28.79 -16.42 3.72
C ASP A 131 -28.38 -17.86 3.39
N SER A 132 -27.24 -18.32 3.93
CA SER A 132 -26.71 -19.68 3.75
C SER A 132 -26.64 -20.44 5.08
N THR A 133 -26.62 -21.76 5.01
CA THR A 133 -26.38 -22.65 6.16
C THR A 133 -24.96 -22.51 6.74
N LEU A 134 -24.08 -21.80 6.04
CA LEU A 134 -22.68 -21.58 6.39
C LEU A 134 -22.49 -20.37 7.33
N HIS A 135 -23.55 -19.59 7.59
CA HIS A 135 -23.53 -18.49 8.56
C HIS A 135 -23.24 -18.99 9.98
N LEU A 136 -22.26 -18.36 10.65
CA LEU A 136 -22.00 -18.63 12.05
C LEU A 136 -22.93 -17.79 12.94
N ASN A 137 -23.54 -18.45 13.93
CA ASN A 137 -24.24 -17.76 15.00
C ASN A 137 -23.24 -17.04 15.95
N ASP A 138 -23.77 -16.20 16.83
CA ASP A 138 -22.97 -15.40 17.76
C ASP A 138 -22.02 -16.23 18.63
N THR A 139 -22.46 -17.41 19.08
CA THR A 139 -21.65 -18.34 19.89
C THR A 139 -20.46 -18.87 19.10
N ASN A 140 -20.68 -19.34 17.88
CA ASN A 140 -19.62 -19.87 17.02
C ASN A 140 -18.67 -18.77 16.55
N LEU A 141 -19.18 -17.57 16.28
CA LEU A 141 -18.37 -16.38 16.02
C LEU A 141 -17.45 -16.06 17.19
N LYS A 142 -17.99 -16.06 18.42
CA LYS A 142 -17.21 -15.86 19.63
C LYS A 142 -16.08 -16.89 19.73
N TYR A 143 -16.37 -18.18 19.56
CA TYR A 143 -15.35 -19.23 19.63
C TYR A 143 -14.26 -19.08 18.56
N HIS A 144 -14.62 -18.68 17.35
CA HIS A 144 -13.64 -18.41 16.30
C HIS A 144 -12.74 -17.23 16.67
N LEU A 145 -13.32 -16.10 17.08
CA LEU A 145 -12.56 -14.92 17.51
C LEU A 145 -11.66 -15.22 18.72
N GLU A 146 -12.15 -16.04 19.65
CA GLU A 146 -11.43 -16.43 20.86
C GLU A 146 -10.21 -17.30 20.54
N SER A 147 -10.36 -18.27 19.63
CA SER A 147 -9.29 -19.20 19.27
C SER A 147 -8.22 -18.62 18.34
N HIS A 148 -8.54 -17.54 17.60
CA HIS A 148 -7.67 -16.96 16.57
C HIS A 148 -7.15 -15.56 16.93
N MET A 149 -7.33 -15.13 18.18
CA MET A 149 -6.76 -13.89 18.70
C MET A 149 -5.22 -13.98 18.85
N HIS A 150 -4.57 -12.83 18.94
CA HIS A 150 -3.12 -12.77 19.12
C HIS A 150 -2.69 -13.47 20.43
N PRO A 151 -1.57 -14.22 20.46
CA PRO A 151 -1.15 -14.98 21.65
C PRO A 151 -1.06 -14.15 22.94
N ASP A 152 -0.49 -12.95 22.87
CA ASP A 152 -0.42 -12.04 24.03
C ASP A 152 -1.81 -11.60 24.51
N LEU A 153 -2.73 -11.31 23.59
CA LEU A 153 -4.12 -10.99 23.93
C LEU A 153 -4.82 -12.21 24.55
N ALA A 154 -4.57 -13.40 24.03
CA ALA A 154 -5.10 -14.65 24.59
C ALA A 154 -4.58 -14.92 26.00
N ALA A 155 -3.32 -14.55 26.30
CA ALA A 155 -2.78 -14.62 27.64
C ALA A 155 -3.49 -13.64 28.59
N GLU A 156 -3.60 -12.36 28.21
CA GLU A 156 -4.32 -11.36 29.01
C GLU A 156 -5.79 -11.73 29.22
N TYR A 157 -6.46 -12.19 28.16
CA TYR A 157 -7.86 -12.65 28.19
C TYR A 157 -8.07 -13.78 29.19
N ARG A 158 -7.18 -14.78 29.22
CA ARG A 158 -7.25 -15.90 30.18
C ARG A 158 -7.03 -15.45 31.61
N THR A 159 -6.19 -14.44 31.83
CA THR A 159 -5.96 -13.86 33.17
C THR A 159 -7.18 -13.07 33.66
N GLU A 160 -7.83 -12.32 32.79
CA GLU A 160 -8.98 -11.46 33.13
C GLU A 160 -10.28 -12.27 33.39
N GLN A 161 -10.34 -13.53 32.93
CA GLN A 161 -11.50 -14.42 33.10
C GLN A 161 -12.83 -13.80 32.65
N ILE A 162 -12.87 -13.25 31.43
CA ILE A 162 -14.09 -12.62 30.90
C ILE A 162 -15.21 -13.66 30.68
N THR A 163 -16.30 -13.54 31.42
CA THR A 163 -17.47 -14.45 31.37
C THR A 163 -18.64 -13.96 30.51
N GLU A 164 -18.47 -12.85 29.79
CA GLU A 164 -19.56 -12.23 29.03
C GLU A 164 -20.09 -13.15 27.92
N THR A 165 -21.40 -13.39 27.90
CA THR A 165 -22.07 -14.27 26.93
C THR A 165 -22.58 -13.51 25.71
N ASN A 166 -22.99 -12.25 25.89
CA ASN A 166 -23.43 -11.43 24.78
C ASN A 166 -22.25 -11.06 23.88
N LEU A 167 -22.30 -11.45 22.60
CA LEU A 167 -21.19 -11.26 21.66
C LEU A 167 -20.73 -9.80 21.57
N ARG A 168 -21.67 -8.85 21.46
CA ARG A 168 -21.32 -7.43 21.33
C ARG A 168 -20.60 -6.90 22.56
N LYS A 169 -21.11 -7.21 23.76
CA LYS A 169 -20.45 -6.81 25.02
C LYS A 169 -19.11 -7.51 25.19
N TRP A 170 -18.99 -8.77 24.77
CA TRP A 170 -17.75 -9.53 24.83
C TRP A 170 -16.68 -8.93 23.91
N ILE A 171 -17.02 -8.64 22.64
CA ILE A 171 -16.11 -7.98 21.69
C ILE A 171 -15.58 -6.67 22.26
N GLU A 172 -16.44 -5.88 22.89
CA GLU A 172 -16.04 -4.60 23.50
C GLU A 172 -15.05 -4.79 24.65
N LYS A 173 -15.28 -5.77 25.54
CA LYS A 173 -14.32 -6.08 26.61
C LYS A 173 -12.96 -6.52 26.07
N VAL A 174 -12.95 -7.38 25.06
CA VAL A 174 -11.71 -7.87 24.43
C VAL A 174 -11.00 -6.74 23.68
N ARG A 175 -11.73 -5.82 23.03
CA ARG A 175 -11.17 -4.61 22.41
C ARG A 175 -10.39 -3.78 23.43
N LEU A 176 -10.97 -3.53 24.61
CA LEU A 176 -10.32 -2.73 25.65
C LEU A 176 -9.04 -3.39 26.19
N LEU A 177 -9.03 -4.73 26.28
CA LEU A 177 -7.82 -5.49 26.60
C LEU A 177 -6.75 -5.32 25.50
N ASP A 178 -7.14 -5.45 24.23
CA ASP A 178 -6.22 -5.28 23.11
C ASP A 178 -5.64 -3.86 23.04
N GLU A 179 -6.44 -2.82 23.33
CA GLU A 179 -5.95 -1.45 23.41
C GLU A 179 -4.95 -1.23 24.55
N LYS A 180 -5.12 -1.94 25.68
CA LYS A 180 -4.12 -1.95 26.76
C LYS A 180 -2.83 -2.61 26.28
N ARG A 181 -2.92 -3.79 25.67
CA ARG A 181 -1.79 -4.53 25.07
C ARG A 181 -1.02 -3.67 24.06
N LEU A 182 -1.72 -3.03 23.12
CA LEU A 182 -1.11 -2.18 22.10
C LEU A 182 -0.40 -0.95 22.70
N ARG A 183 -0.99 -0.33 23.74
CA ARG A 183 -0.32 0.75 24.49
C ARG A 183 0.95 0.28 25.19
N HIS A 184 0.94 -0.92 25.77
CA HIS A 184 2.12 -1.50 26.40
C HIS A 184 3.22 -1.78 25.37
N LEU A 185 2.86 -2.38 24.23
CA LEU A 185 3.77 -2.64 23.12
C LEU A 185 4.41 -1.34 22.59
N ALA A 186 3.61 -0.28 22.41
CA ALA A 186 4.10 1.02 21.97
C ALA A 186 5.12 1.61 22.96
N LYS A 187 4.83 1.57 24.27
CA LYS A 187 5.77 2.04 25.31
C LYS A 187 7.07 1.24 25.33
N HIS A 188 6.99 -0.09 25.20
CA HIS A 188 8.19 -0.93 25.15
C HIS A 188 9.04 -0.65 23.91
N LYS A 189 8.40 -0.44 22.76
CA LYS A 189 9.08 -0.07 21.52
C LYS A 189 9.78 1.29 21.65
N GLU A 190 9.10 2.29 22.20
CA GLU A 190 9.68 3.62 22.43
C GLU A 190 10.87 3.57 23.39
N ALA A 191 10.75 2.85 24.51
CA ALA A 191 11.84 2.67 25.46
C ALA A 191 13.04 1.97 24.84
N ALA A 192 12.81 0.93 24.03
CA ALA A 192 13.86 0.25 23.29
C ALA A 192 14.54 1.21 22.31
N GLU A 193 13.78 1.93 21.49
CA GLU A 193 14.32 2.91 20.54
C GLU A 193 15.11 4.03 21.23
N ALA A 194 14.63 4.54 22.37
CA ALA A 194 15.34 5.53 23.17
C ALA A 194 16.68 4.98 23.69
N ALA A 195 16.71 3.75 24.19
CA ALA A 195 17.94 3.07 24.63
C ALA A 195 18.92 2.88 23.45
N TRP A 196 18.42 2.49 22.27
CA TRP A 196 19.24 2.38 21.06
C TRP A 196 19.83 3.72 20.61
N ARG A 197 19.06 4.82 20.70
CA ARG A 197 19.55 6.18 20.37
C ARG A 197 20.58 6.67 21.38
N ALA A 198 20.35 6.45 22.68
CA ALA A 198 21.30 6.80 23.73
C ALA A 198 22.65 6.11 23.51
N LYS A 199 22.64 4.79 23.23
CA LYS A 199 23.85 4.01 22.94
C LYS A 199 24.62 4.50 21.71
N ARG A 200 23.94 4.98 20.66
CA ARG A 200 24.60 5.63 19.52
C ARG A 200 25.19 6.99 19.89
N GLY A 201 24.48 7.79 20.68
CA GLY A 201 24.96 9.08 21.17
C GLY A 201 26.26 8.93 21.97
N GLU A 202 26.32 7.93 22.85
CA GLU A 202 27.47 7.64 23.72
C GLU A 202 28.75 7.34 22.91
N THR A 203 28.65 6.57 21.82
CA THR A 203 29.79 6.31 20.91
C THR A 203 30.35 7.56 20.21
N THR A 204 29.59 8.65 20.14
CA THR A 204 30.03 9.92 19.55
C THR A 204 30.62 10.90 20.57
N THR A 205 30.18 10.85 21.82
CA THR A 205 30.67 11.73 22.91
C THR A 205 31.98 11.23 23.51
N ASP A 206 32.22 9.92 23.58
CA ASP A 206 33.49 9.38 24.09
C ASP A 206 34.70 9.73 23.19
N ARG A 207 34.49 9.91 21.89
CA ARG A 207 35.54 10.42 20.98
C ARG A 207 35.90 11.88 21.21
N ARG A 208 35.07 12.68 21.88
CA ARG A 208 35.38 14.09 22.20
C ARG A 208 36.08 14.27 23.55
N LEU A 209 35.88 13.36 24.51
CA LEU A 209 36.53 13.43 25.81
C LEU A 209 37.95 12.85 25.83
N ALA A 210 38.30 11.99 24.86
CA ALA A 210 39.68 11.52 24.69
C ALA A 210 40.64 12.56 24.07
N SER A 211 40.18 13.77 23.75
CA SER A 211 40.99 14.80 23.07
C SER A 211 41.23 16.07 23.90
N SER A 212 40.94 16.07 25.20
CA SER A 212 41.09 17.23 26.09
C SER A 212 42.13 17.05 27.20
N SER A 213 43.31 16.53 26.87
CA SER A 213 44.45 16.49 27.81
C SER A 213 45.77 16.86 27.14
N CYS A 214 45.95 18.15 26.78
CA CYS A 214 47.24 18.83 26.81
C CYS A 214 47.14 20.28 26.28
N PHE A 215 46.81 21.23 27.15
CA PHE A 215 47.32 22.59 27.00
C PHE A 215 48.30 22.84 28.14
N ASN A 216 49.59 22.60 27.87
CA ASN A 216 50.66 23.11 28.72
C ASN A 216 51.31 24.27 27.97
N SER A 217 51.17 25.47 28.54
CA SER A 217 51.81 26.68 28.03
C SER A 217 53.31 26.66 28.36
N LYS A 218 54.08 26.97 27.32
CA LYS A 218 55.53 27.17 27.21
C LYS A 218 56.28 27.69 28.46
N ALA A 219 57.49 27.15 28.68
CA ALA A 219 58.70 27.95 28.91
C ALA A 219 60.00 27.16 28.62
N GLY A 220 60.85 27.69 27.73
CA GLY A 220 62.32 27.69 27.85
C GLY A 220 63.14 26.51 27.32
N GLN A 221 63.95 26.80 26.27
CA GLN A 221 65.36 26.39 26.01
C GLN A 221 65.73 24.88 26.13
N THR A 222 66.51 24.23 25.27
CA THR A 222 67.69 24.64 24.48
C THR A 222 68.04 23.51 23.47
N THR A 223 68.51 23.90 22.29
CA THR A 223 69.49 23.22 21.40
C THR A 223 69.64 21.68 21.41
N SER A 224 69.35 21.01 20.27
CA SER A 224 70.39 20.49 19.34
C SER A 224 69.85 19.53 18.26
N SER A 225 70.46 19.68 17.07
CA SER A 225 70.69 18.69 15.98
C SER A 225 69.53 18.06 15.18
N SER A 226 69.49 18.51 13.91
CA SER A 226 69.37 17.72 12.67
C SER A 226 68.13 16.86 12.42
N THR A 227 67.20 17.37 11.61
CA THR A 227 66.89 16.84 10.25
C THR A 227 65.94 17.82 9.56
N SER A 228 66.18 18.10 8.28
CA SER A 228 65.41 19.07 7.51
C SER A 228 63.97 18.58 7.26
N SER A 229 63.04 18.93 8.14
CA SER A 229 61.60 18.78 7.87
C SER A 229 60.97 20.15 7.72
N LYS A 230 60.48 20.45 6.51
CA LYS A 230 59.68 21.65 6.21
C LYS A 230 58.57 21.81 7.28
N PRO A 231 58.23 23.04 7.70
CA PRO A 231 57.11 23.24 8.62
C PRO A 231 55.84 22.68 7.98
N PHE A 232 55.23 21.66 8.62
CA PHE A 232 53.98 21.08 8.15
C PHE A 232 52.85 22.07 8.41
N THR A 233 52.43 22.78 7.36
CA THR A 233 51.27 23.67 7.42
C THR A 233 49.99 22.84 7.41
N ARG A 234 49.21 22.91 8.49
CA ARG A 234 47.94 22.19 8.58
C ARG A 234 46.97 22.71 7.52
N LEU A 235 46.41 21.78 6.74
CA LEU A 235 45.36 22.08 5.77
C LEU A 235 44.09 22.54 6.49
N PRO A 236 43.52 23.73 6.17
CA PRO A 236 42.28 24.21 6.78
C PRO A 236 41.12 23.22 6.59
N PRO A 237 40.20 23.06 7.55
CA PRO A 237 39.04 22.18 7.39
C PRO A 237 38.16 22.65 6.22
N LEU A 238 37.47 21.72 5.52
CA LEU A 238 36.55 22.11 4.46
C LEU A 238 35.40 22.94 5.06
N THR A 239 35.09 24.07 4.46
CA THR A 239 33.86 24.80 4.79
C THR A 239 32.64 24.01 4.31
N ASP A 240 31.45 24.35 4.81
CA ASP A 240 30.22 23.68 4.40
C ASP A 240 29.91 23.93 2.91
N ASP A 241 30.28 25.12 2.40
CA ASP A 241 30.18 25.48 0.99
C ASP A 241 31.12 24.63 0.11
N GLU A 242 32.36 24.41 0.52
CA GLU A 242 33.31 23.53 -0.19
C GLU A 242 32.82 22.09 -0.22
N ARG A 243 32.22 21.61 0.88
CA ARG A 243 31.63 20.27 0.94
C ARG A 243 30.44 20.14 0.01
N GLN A 244 29.59 21.17 -0.07
CA GLN A 244 28.46 21.17 -0.97
C GLN A 244 28.90 21.17 -2.43
N LEU A 245 29.89 22.00 -2.79
CA LEU A 245 30.47 22.02 -4.13
C LEU A 245 31.09 20.68 -4.55
N LEU A 246 31.74 19.95 -3.63
CA LEU A 246 32.26 18.61 -3.92
C LEU A 246 31.16 17.55 -4.02
N ARG A 247 30.07 17.65 -3.24
CA ARG A 247 28.92 16.74 -3.38
C ARG A 247 28.24 16.92 -4.74
N ASP A 248 27.99 18.17 -5.14
CA ASP A 248 27.22 18.49 -6.34
C ASP A 248 27.99 18.24 -7.64
N ASN A 249 29.32 18.09 -7.56
CA ASN A 249 30.21 17.90 -8.72
C ASN A 249 31.00 16.59 -8.65
N GLU A 250 30.48 15.57 -7.94
CA GLU A 250 31.10 14.25 -7.80
C GLU A 250 32.60 14.32 -7.47
N GLY A 251 32.94 15.17 -6.51
CA GLY A 251 34.29 15.44 -6.07
C GLY A 251 34.73 14.59 -4.88
N CYS A 252 36.04 14.42 -4.73
CA CYS A 252 36.61 13.69 -3.60
C CYS A 252 36.94 14.62 -2.44
N PHE A 253 36.46 14.31 -1.23
CA PHE A 253 36.72 15.11 -0.03
C PHE A 253 38.15 15.00 0.51
N LYS A 254 38.91 13.98 0.08
CA LYS A 254 40.30 13.76 0.52
C LYS A 254 41.29 14.61 -0.27
N CYS A 255 41.26 14.54 -1.61
CA CYS A 255 42.11 15.37 -2.46
C CYS A 255 41.51 16.73 -2.82
N ARG A 256 40.23 16.98 -2.48
CA ARG A 256 39.49 18.21 -2.75
C ARG A 256 39.48 18.57 -4.24
N GLU A 257 39.32 17.57 -5.11
CA GLU A 257 39.16 17.76 -6.55
C GLU A 257 37.72 17.42 -6.99
N PRO A 258 37.04 18.31 -7.74
CA PRO A 258 35.74 18.00 -8.35
C PRO A 258 35.89 17.14 -9.62
N PHE A 259 34.84 16.41 -10.00
CA PHE A 259 34.75 15.56 -11.20
C PHE A 259 35.76 14.40 -11.25
N VAL A 260 35.88 13.68 -10.14
CA VAL A 260 36.79 12.53 -10.01
C VAL A 260 36.03 11.27 -9.63
N HIS A 261 36.24 10.17 -10.37
CA HIS A 261 35.54 8.90 -10.13
C HIS A 261 36.22 8.07 -9.04
N HIS A 262 36.49 8.68 -7.88
CA HIS A 262 36.95 7.96 -6.70
C HIS A 262 36.42 8.63 -5.42
N SER A 263 36.10 7.79 -4.44
CA SER A 263 35.69 8.25 -3.11
C SER A 263 36.90 8.48 -2.22
N SER A 264 36.69 9.12 -1.06
CA SER A 264 37.74 9.36 -0.06
C SER A 264 38.44 8.08 0.41
N SER A 265 37.76 6.92 0.36
CA SER A 265 38.34 5.63 0.73
C SER A 265 39.29 5.06 -0.32
N ASN A 266 39.11 5.40 -1.60
CA ASN A 266 39.93 4.90 -2.71
C ASN A 266 40.77 6.01 -3.38
N CYS A 267 41.12 7.06 -2.63
CA CYS A 267 41.86 8.21 -3.15
C CYS A 267 43.37 7.99 -3.06
N SER A 268 44.01 7.88 -4.22
CA SER A 268 45.46 7.69 -4.38
C SER A 268 46.29 8.97 -4.17
N LYS A 269 45.71 10.14 -4.45
CA LYS A 269 46.42 11.44 -4.39
C LYS A 269 46.61 11.99 -2.97
N GLY A 270 45.87 11.50 -1.98
CA GLY A 270 45.96 11.99 -0.59
C GLY A 270 45.44 13.43 -0.41
N PHE A 271 45.84 14.07 0.70
CA PHE A 271 45.44 15.46 1.01
C PHE A 271 46.38 16.46 0.33
N PRO A 272 45.86 17.58 -0.23
CA PRO A 272 46.70 18.63 -0.78
C PRO A 272 47.50 19.34 0.31
N ASP A 273 48.63 19.93 -0.06
CA ASP A 273 49.48 20.68 0.86
C ASP A 273 48.77 21.93 1.40
N GLY A 274 48.70 22.05 2.72
CA GLY A 274 48.05 23.17 3.41
C GLY A 274 48.69 24.52 3.14
N ALA A 275 49.98 24.57 2.77
CA ALA A 275 50.67 25.81 2.44
C ALA A 275 50.26 26.39 1.06
N THR A 276 49.78 25.55 0.14
CA THR A 276 49.47 25.93 -1.24
C THR A 276 48.00 25.77 -1.60
N TYR A 277 47.20 25.22 -0.68
CA TYR A 277 45.77 25.00 -0.89
C TYR A 277 45.00 26.31 -0.98
N LYS A 278 44.35 26.52 -2.12
CA LYS A 278 43.34 27.57 -2.32
C LYS A 278 41.96 26.96 -2.15
N SER A 279 41.09 27.63 -1.40
CA SER A 279 39.72 27.17 -1.17
C SER A 279 38.95 27.01 -2.48
N LEU A 280 38.11 25.98 -2.54
CA LEU A 280 37.25 25.70 -3.69
C LEU A 280 36.10 26.69 -3.72
N THR A 281 36.05 27.50 -4.77
CA THR A 281 34.92 28.39 -5.05
C THR A 281 34.16 27.91 -6.29
N ALA A 282 32.89 28.29 -6.43
CA ALA A 282 32.08 27.96 -7.62
C ALA A 282 32.79 28.35 -8.94
N ALA A 283 33.50 29.48 -8.96
CA ALA A 283 34.31 29.91 -10.11
C ALA A 283 35.47 28.94 -10.43
N SER A 284 36.15 28.41 -9.40
CA SER A 284 37.25 27.44 -9.58
C SER A 284 36.76 26.06 -10.08
N VAL A 285 35.55 25.67 -9.71
CA VAL A 285 34.89 24.43 -10.19
C VAL A 285 34.43 24.60 -11.64
N ALA A 286 33.82 25.76 -11.97
CA ALA A 286 33.41 26.08 -13.33
C ALA A 286 34.60 26.16 -14.31
N ALA A 287 35.73 26.75 -13.88
CA ALA A 287 36.96 26.79 -14.66
C ALA A 287 37.54 25.39 -14.95
N LYS A 288 37.36 24.43 -14.02
CA LYS A 288 37.76 23.02 -14.23
C LYS A 288 36.76 22.25 -15.08
N LYS A 289 35.46 22.57 -15.01
CA LYS A 289 34.40 22.01 -15.87
C LYS A 289 34.63 22.35 -17.35
N GLY A 290 35.05 23.58 -17.65
CA GLY A 290 35.34 24.05 -19.01
C GLY A 290 36.54 23.40 -19.71
N ARG A 291 37.41 22.68 -18.98
CA ARG A 291 38.56 21.95 -19.55
C ARG A 291 38.25 20.52 -19.99
N LYS A 292 37.06 20.00 -19.68
CA LYS A 292 36.74 18.56 -19.86
C LYS A 292 35.51 18.29 -20.75
N GLY A 293 35.06 19.26 -21.54
CA GLY A 293 33.92 19.08 -22.43
C GLY A 293 34.05 19.88 -23.72
N THR A 294 34.66 19.29 -24.75
CA THR A 294 34.39 19.65 -26.14
C THR A 294 34.11 18.36 -26.90
N THR A 295 32.86 17.95 -26.87
CA THR A 295 32.28 17.14 -27.95
C THR A 295 30.88 17.67 -28.20
N THR A 296 30.77 18.52 -29.22
CA THR A 296 29.52 18.99 -29.81
C THR A 296 28.86 17.86 -30.60
N VAL A 297 27.58 17.56 -30.37
CA VAL A 297 26.69 17.02 -31.43
C VAL A 297 25.28 17.59 -31.23
N ALA A 298 24.68 17.93 -32.37
CA ALA A 298 23.53 18.78 -32.60
C ALA A 298 22.16 18.16 -32.30
N ALA A 299 21.16 19.04 -32.20
CA ALA A 299 19.74 18.78 -32.10
C ALA A 299 19.14 18.24 -33.41
N VAL A 300 18.16 17.34 -33.30
CA VAL A 300 17.11 17.10 -34.31
C VAL A 300 15.81 16.78 -33.57
N GLY A 301 14.81 17.65 -33.72
CA GLY A 301 13.42 17.32 -33.41
C GLY A 301 12.72 16.77 -34.65
N ILE A 302 11.62 16.04 -34.46
CA ILE A 302 10.51 15.87 -35.42
C ILE A 302 9.26 15.51 -34.60
N GLN A 303 8.20 16.29 -34.80
CA GLN A 303 6.81 15.94 -34.53
C GLN A 303 6.36 14.97 -35.63
N ASP A 304 5.50 13.99 -35.33
CA ASP A 304 4.53 13.62 -36.36
C ASP A 304 3.22 13.00 -35.83
N THR A 305 2.15 13.50 -36.43
CA THR A 305 0.73 13.21 -36.26
C THR A 305 0.27 12.40 -37.47
N VAL A 306 -0.33 11.21 -37.29
CA VAL A 306 -1.11 10.52 -38.35
C VAL A 306 -2.13 9.62 -37.64
N ALA A 307 -3.43 9.91 -37.64
CA ALA A 307 -4.48 9.79 -38.68
C ALA A 307 -5.08 8.37 -38.82
N VAL A 308 -6.42 8.39 -38.84
CA VAL A 308 -7.41 7.32 -38.93
C VAL A 308 -7.32 6.57 -40.26
N VAL A 309 -7.35 5.23 -40.24
CA VAL A 309 -7.74 4.40 -41.40
C VAL A 309 -8.55 3.19 -40.91
N MET A 310 -9.82 3.14 -41.30
CA MET A 310 -10.65 1.93 -41.33
C MET A 310 -10.34 1.13 -42.61
N PRO A 311 -10.61 -0.19 -42.58
CA PRO A 311 -11.26 -0.78 -43.74
C PRO A 311 -12.50 -1.59 -43.33
N SER A 312 -13.64 -1.21 -43.89
CA SER A 312 -14.79 -2.09 -44.11
C SER A 312 -14.48 -3.06 -45.26
N ALA A 313 -14.84 -4.32 -45.11
CA ALA A 313 -15.21 -5.18 -46.23
C ALA A 313 -16.26 -6.20 -45.78
N ALA A 314 -17.32 -6.27 -46.58
CA ALA A 314 -18.50 -7.10 -46.41
C ALA A 314 -18.40 -8.41 -47.23
N LEU A 315 -19.41 -9.25 -47.03
CA LEU A 315 -19.93 -10.34 -47.87
C LEU A 315 -19.51 -11.77 -47.51
N GLY A 316 -20.55 -12.56 -47.22
CA GLY A 316 -20.57 -14.01 -47.09
C GLY A 316 -21.97 -14.48 -46.73
N ASP A 317 -22.92 -14.29 -47.66
CA ASP A 317 -24.22 -14.97 -47.65
C ASP A 317 -24.01 -16.48 -47.72
N GLY A 318 -24.72 -17.22 -46.87
CA GLY A 318 -24.64 -18.67 -46.78
C GLY A 318 -25.89 -19.27 -46.15
N THR A 319 -27.03 -19.08 -46.81
CA THR A 319 -28.23 -19.88 -46.63
C THR A 319 -27.99 -21.24 -47.29
N ASP A 320 -28.08 -22.34 -46.52
CA ASP A 320 -28.77 -23.55 -47.00
C ASP A 320 -29.30 -24.37 -45.81
N SER A 321 -30.39 -25.05 -46.11
CA SER A 321 -31.41 -25.60 -45.24
C SER A 321 -31.19 -27.08 -44.93
N GLY A 322 -31.91 -27.61 -43.95
CA GLY A 322 -32.43 -28.99 -44.03
C GLY A 322 -32.28 -29.88 -42.80
N GLU A 323 -33.45 -30.37 -42.36
CA GLU A 323 -33.71 -31.73 -41.85
C GLU A 323 -33.67 -31.98 -40.33
N GLU A 324 -34.83 -31.71 -39.73
CA GLU A 324 -35.67 -32.66 -38.99
C GLU A 324 -35.27 -34.17 -39.07
N CYS A 325 -35.04 -34.82 -37.93
CA CYS A 325 -35.69 -36.09 -37.56
C CYS A 325 -35.33 -36.62 -36.15
N VAL A 326 -36.38 -36.75 -35.34
CA VAL A 326 -36.79 -37.95 -34.55
C VAL A 326 -35.93 -38.48 -33.38
N VAL A 327 -36.50 -38.27 -32.19
CA VAL A 327 -36.62 -39.14 -30.98
C VAL A 327 -36.10 -40.58 -31.07
N LEU A 328 -35.28 -41.02 -30.11
CA LEU A 328 -35.31 -42.41 -29.62
C LEU A 328 -34.98 -42.50 -28.11
N GLN A 329 -35.95 -43.10 -27.40
CA GLN A 329 -35.95 -43.84 -26.12
C GLN A 329 -35.11 -43.35 -24.93
#